data_AF-A0A6H5LIU1-F1
#
_entry.id   AF-A0A6H5LIU1-F1
#
_cell.length_a   1.000
_cell.length_b   1.000
_cell.length_c   1.000
_cell.angle_alpha   90.00
_cell.angle_beta   90.00
_cell.angle_gamma   90.00
#
_symmetry.space_group_name_H-M   'P 1'
#
loop_
_entity.id
_entity.type
_entity.pdbx_description
1 polymer ?
#
loop_
_entity_poly.entity_id
_entity_poly.type
_entity_poly.pdbx_seq_one_letter_code
_entity_poly.pdbx_strand_id
1 'polypeptide(L)'
;MCPYDQDWYYIRAAAVARKVYLRPGRGVGGLSKAFGTKARRGTMTNTHKPAATGIIRHVLQQLEALKVVEKMENGGRTVTRVGQQDLDRIAGAVVRGDD
;
A
#
# COMPACT_ATOMS: atom_id res chain seq x y z
N MET A 1 17.34 1.70 -9.98
CA MET A 1 16.69 2.86 -10.61
C MET A 1 15.61 3.37 -9.68
N CYS A 2 15.47 4.70 -9.56
CA CYS A 2 14.38 5.33 -8.81
C CYS A 2 13.08 5.36 -9.63
N PRO A 3 11.91 5.56 -8.99
CA PRO A 3 10.69 5.94 -9.68
C PRO A 3 10.86 7.28 -10.41
N TYR A 4 10.27 7.39 -11.61
CA TYR A 4 10.38 8.59 -12.45
C TYR A 4 9.30 9.64 -12.18
N ASP A 5 8.11 9.16 -11.80
CA ASP A 5 6.99 10.02 -11.43
C ASP A 5 7.30 10.72 -10.09
N GLN A 6 7.09 12.03 -10.01
CA GLN A 6 7.29 12.80 -8.79
C GLN A 6 6.28 12.40 -7.69
N ASP A 7 5.07 11.99 -8.07
CA ASP A 7 3.99 11.61 -7.16
C ASP A 7 4.00 10.12 -6.79
N TRP A 8 5.08 9.40 -7.12
CA TRP A 8 5.22 7.97 -6.87
C TRP A 8 4.93 7.57 -5.42
N TYR A 9 5.20 8.46 -4.46
CA TYR A 9 4.96 8.22 -3.04
C TYR A 9 3.46 8.19 -2.73
N TYR A 10 2.68 9.13 -3.28
CA TYR A 10 1.23 9.17 -3.11
C TYR A 10 0.55 8.01 -3.85
N ILE A 11 1.04 7.66 -5.03
CA ILE A 11 0.59 6.47 -5.76
C ILE A 11 0.85 5.20 -4.92
N ARG A 12 2.02 5.11 -4.28
CA ARG A 12 2.34 4.00 -3.36
C ARG A 12 1.40 4.00 -2.15
N ALA A 13 1.13 5.16 -1.57
CA ALA A 13 0.24 5.30 -0.42
C ALA A 13 -1.19 4.86 -0.74
N ALA A 14 -1.75 5.33 -1.85
CA ALA A 14 -3.06 4.92 -2.34
C ALA A 14 -3.12 3.40 -2.59
N ALA A 15 -2.10 2.83 -3.24
CA ALA A 15 -2.03 1.40 -3.48
C ALA A 15 -1.94 0.55 -2.19
N VAL A 16 -1.23 1.06 -1.16
CA VAL A 16 -1.16 0.42 0.16
C VAL A 16 -2.51 0.49 0.86
N ALA A 17 -3.14 1.67 0.92
CA ALA A 17 -4.45 1.87 1.52
C ALA A 17 -5.49 0.91 0.91
N ARG A 18 -5.55 0.84 -0.44
CA ARG A 18 -6.44 -0.06 -1.16
C ARG A 18 -6.19 -1.54 -0.85
N LYS A 19 -4.92 -1.97 -0.73
CA LYS A 19 -4.60 -3.37 -0.38
C LYS A 19 -5.02 -3.72 1.04
N VAL A 20 -4.93 -2.78 1.98
CA VAL A 20 -5.37 -2.98 3.37
C VAL A 20 -6.91 -3.04 3.43
N TYR A 21 -7.59 -2.13 2.73
CA TYR A 21 -9.05 -2.12 2.61
C TYR A 21 -9.58 -3.48 2.11
N LEU A 22 -9.03 -4.00 1.02
CA LEU A 22 -9.50 -5.26 0.42
C LEU A 22 -9.15 -6.50 1.24
N ARG A 23 -8.06 -6.47 2.00
CA ARG A 23 -7.56 -7.61 2.78
C ARG A 23 -7.03 -7.10 4.12
N PRO A 24 -7.89 -6.98 5.13
CA PRO A 24 -7.48 -6.57 6.47
C PRO A 24 -6.48 -7.59 7.07
N GLY A 25 -5.66 -7.13 8.02
CA GLY A 25 -4.62 -7.95 8.66
C GLY A 25 -3.29 -7.99 7.91
N ARG A 26 -3.14 -7.29 6.77
CA ARG A 26 -1.87 -7.22 6.03
C ARG A 26 -0.79 -6.47 6.83
N GLY A 27 0.30 -7.15 7.14
CA GLY A 27 1.53 -6.54 7.66
C GLY A 27 2.50 -6.08 6.57
N VAL A 28 3.59 -5.41 6.98
CA VAL A 28 4.65 -4.91 6.07
C VAL A 28 5.23 -6.02 5.19
N GLY A 29 5.48 -7.21 5.73
CA GLY A 29 6.01 -8.35 4.96
C GLY A 29 5.03 -8.85 3.89
N GLY A 30 3.73 -8.89 4.21
CA GLY A 30 2.68 -9.27 3.27
C GLY A 30 2.54 -8.26 2.12
N LEU A 31 2.68 -6.96 2.41
CA LEU A 31 2.68 -5.90 1.41
C LEU A 31 3.97 -5.91 0.58
N SER A 32 5.11 -6.13 1.21
CA SER A 32 6.42 -6.24 0.55
C SER A 32 6.46 -7.39 -0.45
N LYS A 33 5.86 -8.54 -0.13
CA LYS A 33 5.64 -9.62 -1.10
C LYS A 33 4.69 -9.20 -2.23
N ALA A 34 3.61 -8.49 -1.91
CA ALA A 34 2.62 -8.06 -2.90
C ALA A 34 3.12 -6.98 -3.89
N PHE A 35 4.11 -6.19 -3.48
CA PHE A 35 4.78 -5.19 -4.33
C PHE A 35 6.14 -5.67 -4.85
N GLY A 36 6.55 -6.89 -4.47
CA GLY A 36 7.77 -7.51 -4.94
C GLY A 36 7.71 -7.81 -6.43
N THR A 37 8.88 -8.01 -7.03
CA THR A 37 9.01 -8.30 -8.45
C THR A 37 10.16 -9.28 -8.68
N LYS A 38 10.35 -9.72 -9.93
CA LYS A 38 11.50 -10.54 -10.31
C LYS A 38 12.78 -9.72 -10.15
N ALA A 39 13.72 -10.23 -9.37
CA ALA A 39 15.06 -9.65 -9.32
C ALA A 39 15.77 -9.91 -10.64
N ARG A 40 16.35 -8.86 -11.22
CA ARG A 40 17.24 -8.96 -12.39
C ARG A 40 18.59 -9.48 -11.91
N ARG A 41 18.94 -10.71 -12.29
CA ARG A 41 20.16 -11.40 -11.84
C ARG A 41 21.20 -11.65 -12.95
N GLY A 42 21.12 -10.87 -14.03
CA GLY A 42 21.99 -11.04 -15.20
C GLY A 42 21.74 -12.38 -15.90
N THR A 43 22.79 -13.17 -16.06
CA THR A 43 22.75 -14.48 -16.75
C THR A 43 22.01 -15.57 -15.96
N MET A 44 21.86 -15.41 -14.64
CA MET A 44 21.15 -16.39 -13.81
C MET A 44 19.63 -16.26 -13.95
N THR A 45 18.90 -17.36 -13.77
CA THR A 45 17.43 -17.36 -13.73
C THR A 45 16.92 -16.36 -12.69
N ASN A 46 15.96 -15.54 -13.11
CA ASN A 46 15.32 -14.54 -12.26
C ASN A 46 14.46 -15.22 -11.19
N THR A 47 14.60 -14.76 -9.95
CA THR A 47 13.81 -15.21 -8.80
C THR A 47 12.98 -14.05 -8.23
N HIS A 48 11.89 -14.36 -7.52
CA HIS A 48 11.08 -13.33 -6.90
C HIS A 48 11.84 -12.68 -5.73
N LYS A 49 11.89 -11.34 -5.69
CA LYS A 49 12.44 -10.56 -4.59
C LYS A 49 11.36 -9.64 -3.99
N PRO A 50 11.18 -9.68 -2.66
CA PRO A 50 10.24 -8.78 -1.98
C PRO A 50 10.67 -7.31 -2.14
N ALA A 51 9.69 -6.40 -2.14
CA ALA A 51 9.94 -4.97 -2.22
C ALA A 51 10.58 -4.40 -0.96
N ALA A 52 11.21 -3.23 -1.07
CA ALA A 52 11.77 -2.52 0.07
C ALA A 52 10.70 -2.25 1.14
N THR A 53 10.99 -2.66 2.38
CA THR A 53 10.03 -2.62 3.49
C THR A 53 9.96 -1.26 4.18
N GLY A 54 11.02 -0.44 4.10
CA GLY A 54 11.11 0.87 4.75
C GLY A 54 10.01 1.83 4.29
N ILE A 55 9.86 2.00 2.97
CA ILE A 55 8.83 2.87 2.38
C ILE A 55 7.43 2.39 2.76
N ILE A 56 7.16 1.08 2.67
CA ILE A 56 5.85 0.50 3.01
C ILE A 56 5.53 0.75 4.49
N ARG A 57 6.52 0.60 5.39
CA ARG A 57 6.36 0.87 6.81
C ARG A 57 6.05 2.35 7.05
N HIS A 58 6.81 3.24 6.42
CA HIS A 58 6.61 4.68 6.54
C HIS A 58 5.20 5.09 6.08
N VAL A 59 4.77 4.62 4.91
CA VAL A 59 3.40 4.86 4.40
C VAL A 59 2.34 4.39 5.40
N LEU A 60 2.48 3.19 5.95
CA LEU A 60 1.52 2.68 6.94
C LEU A 60 1.48 3.53 8.22
N GLN A 61 2.63 4.01 8.69
CA GLN A 61 2.70 4.90 9.85
C GLN A 61 2.06 6.26 9.57
N GLN A 62 2.26 6.82 8.37
CA GLN A 62 1.62 8.08 7.97
C GLN A 62 0.10 7.92 7.82
N LEU A 63 -0.37 6.82 7.20
CA LEU A 63 -1.80 6.52 7.11
C LEU A 63 -2.43 6.26 8.49
N GLU A 64 -1.67 5.71 9.44
CA GLU A 64 -2.09 5.54 10.84
C GLU A 64 -2.21 6.90 11.55
N ALA A 65 -1.25 7.80 11.33
CA ALA A 65 -1.31 9.17 11.86
C ALA A 65 -2.51 9.96 11.29
N LEU A 66 -2.86 9.74 10.02
CA LEU A 66 -4.05 10.30 9.38
C LEU A 66 -5.36 9.58 9.75
N LYS A 67 -5.30 8.57 10.63
CA LYS A 67 -6.44 7.75 11.08
C LYS A 67 -7.17 7.01 9.95
N VAL A 68 -6.50 6.75 8.83
CA VAL A 68 -7.06 5.97 7.71
C VAL A 68 -6.95 4.47 8.01
N VAL A 69 -5.86 4.05 8.64
CA VAL A 69 -5.62 2.65 9.04
C VAL A 69 -5.29 2.58 10.53
N GLU A 70 -5.51 1.41 11.13
CA GLU A 70 -5.18 1.13 12.52
C GLU A 70 -4.53 -0.24 12.68
N LYS A 71 -3.82 -0.43 13.79
CA LYS A 71 -3.24 -1.73 14.14
C LYS A 71 -4.33 -2.65 14.68
N MET A 72 -4.29 -3.91 14.27
CA MET A 72 -5.13 -4.95 14.86
C MET A 72 -4.41 -5.61 16.04
N GLU A 73 -5.17 -6.08 17.04
CA GLU A 73 -4.63 -6.81 18.20
C GLU A 73 -3.86 -8.07 17.77
N ASN A 74 -4.38 -8.81 16.79
CA ASN A 74 -3.76 -10.02 16.25
C ASN A 74 -2.60 -9.74 15.26
N GLY A 75 -2.15 -8.48 15.18
CA GLY A 75 -1.14 -8.02 14.26
C GLY A 75 -1.65 -7.67 12.87
N GLY A 76 -0.82 -6.97 12.10
CA GLY A 76 -1.22 -6.41 10.81
C GLY A 76 -1.88 -5.04 10.96
N ARG A 77 -2.65 -4.64 9.94
CA ARG A 77 -3.40 -3.38 9.91
C ARG A 77 -4.77 -3.61 9.29
N THR A 78 -5.75 -2.87 9.76
CA THR A 78 -7.08 -2.77 9.16
C THR A 78 -7.38 -1.32 8.81
N VAL A 79 -8.33 -1.10 7.90
CA VAL A 79 -8.86 0.24 7.63
C VAL A 79 -9.78 0.65 8.78
N THR A 80 -9.73 1.92 9.18
CA THR A 80 -10.66 2.46 10.17
C THR A 80 -12.01 2.73 9.52
N ARG A 81 -13.06 2.94 10.33
CA ARG A 81 -14.38 3.36 9.83
C ARG A 81 -14.32 4.66 9.02
N VAL A 82 -13.54 5.63 9.47
CA VAL A 82 -13.37 6.93 8.77
C VAL A 82 -12.59 6.73 7.47
N GLY A 83 -11.50 5.97 7.51
CA GLY A 83 -10.71 5.66 6.32
C GLY A 83 -11.51 4.91 5.26
N GLN A 84 -12.40 4.01 5.66
CA GLN A 84 -13.33 3.34 4.75
C GLN A 84 -14.29 4.34 4.09
N GLN A 85 -14.90 5.23 4.87
CA GLN A 85 -15.79 6.26 4.33
C GLN A 85 -15.10 7.18 3.31
N ASP A 86 -13.86 7.60 3.60
CA ASP A 86 -13.10 8.47 2.69
C ASP A 86 -12.72 7.75 1.39
N LEU A 87 -12.27 6.49 1.48
CA LEU A 87 -11.97 5.67 0.31
C LEU A 87 -13.22 5.43 -0.55
N ASP A 88 -14.36 5.15 0.07
CA ASP A 88 -15.63 4.93 -0.64
C ASP A 88 -16.14 6.23 -1.30
N ARG A 89 -15.96 7.39 -0.64
CA ARG A 89 -16.29 8.70 -1.22
C ARG A 89 -15.47 8.97 -2.49
N ILE A 90 -14.15 8.77 -2.42
CA ILE A 90 -13.25 8.96 -3.56
C ILE A 90 -13.61 7.98 -4.68
N ALA A 91 -13.88 6.71 -4.35
CA ALA A 91 -14.33 5.74 -5.34
C ALA A 91 -15.61 6.19 -6.06
N GLY A 92 -16.56 6.76 -5.33
CA GLY A 92 -17.79 7.33 -5.89
C GLY A 92 -17.53 8.49 -6.86
N ALA A 93 -16.58 9.39 -6.53
CA ALA A 93 -16.19 10.50 -7.41
C ALA A 93 -15.52 10.02 -8.70
N VAL A 94 -14.57 9.07 -8.59
CA VAL A 94 -13.88 8.46 -9.75
C VAL A 94 -14.86 7.77 -10.69
N VAL A 95 -15.89 7.10 -10.17
CA VAL A 95 -16.92 6.45 -11.00
C VAL A 95 -17.79 7.46 -11.74
N ARG A 96 -18.01 8.65 -11.17
CA ARG A 96 -18.76 9.75 -11.80
C ARG A 96 -17.93 10.54 -12.81
N GLY A 97 -16.61 10.43 -12.75
CA GLY A 97 -15.69 11.18 -13.61
C GLY A 97 -15.57 12.65 -13.20
N ASP A 98 -15.74 12.95 -11.91
CA ASP A 98 -15.66 14.31 -11.37
C ASP A 98 -14.20 14.83 -11.23
N ASP A 99 -13.22 14.17 -11.85
CA ASP A 99 -11.78 14.49 -11.85
C ASP A 99 -11.12 14.31 -13.22
#